data_AF-A0A2D5QDS8-F1
#
_entry.id   AF-A0A2D5QDS8-F1
#
_cell.length_a   1.000
_cell.length_b   1.000
_cell.length_c   1.000
_cell.angle_alpha   90.00
_cell.angle_beta   90.00
_cell.angle_gamma   90.00
#
_symmetry.space_group_name_H-M   'P 1'
#
loop_
_entity.id
_entity.type
_entity.pdbx_description
1 polymer ?
#
loop_
_entity_poly.entity_id
_entity_poly.type
_entity_poly.pdbx_seq_one_letter_code
_entity_poly.pdbx_strand_id
1 'polypeptide(L)' 'MNNRKKYNQLFEMISILSFSNRSIGLWDNQRYKECKKNKNKVSIDYLYKSEKNTRKYLELRAKAKNKIDKLIYSLL' A
#
# COMPACT_ATOMS: atom_id res chain seq x y z
N MET A 1 -9.40 23.94 10.56
CA MET A 1 -7.98 23.72 10.20
C MET A 1 -7.64 24.58 8.99
N ASN A 2 -6.59 25.42 9.03
CA ASN A 2 -6.22 26.28 7.89
C ASN A 2 -5.87 25.42 6.66
N ASN A 3 -6.23 25.89 5.46
CA ASN A 3 -5.98 25.26 4.16
C ASN A 3 -4.53 24.82 3.99
N ARG A 4 -3.53 25.59 4.46
CA ARG A 4 -2.11 25.16 4.41
C ARG A 4 -1.89 23.80 5.09
N LYS A 5 -2.51 23.60 6.26
CA LYS A 5 -2.39 22.32 7.00
C LYS A 5 -3.16 21.20 6.31
N LYS A 6 -4.29 21.49 5.65
CA LYS A 6 -5.03 20.52 4.82
C LYS A 6 -4.19 20.06 3.62
N TYR A 7 -3.52 20.99 2.92
CA TYR A 7 -2.62 20.66 1.81
C TYR A 7 -1.43 19.80 2.26
N ASN A 8 -0.79 20.14 3.38
CA ASN A 8 0.31 19.32 3.91
C ASN A 8 -0.16 17.88 4.21
N GLN A 9 -1.33 17.71 4.82
CA GLN A 9 -1.90 16.38 5.05
C GLN A 9 -2.25 15.66 3.74
N LEU A 10 -2.73 16.39 2.73
CA LEU A 10 -3.02 15.82 1.43
C LEU A 10 -1.75 15.26 0.77
N PHE A 11 -0.66 16.03 0.76
CA PHE A 11 0.64 15.58 0.23
C PHE A 11 1.18 14.36 0.98
N GLU A 12 1.05 14.33 2.30
CA GLU A 12 1.44 13.18 3.12
C GLU A 12 0.62 11.94 2.73
N MET A 13 -0.71 12.06 2.61
CA MET A 13 -1.55 10.92 2.25
C MET A 13 -1.31 10.43 0.82
N ILE A 14 -1.04 11.33 -0.13
CA ILE A 14 -0.64 10.95 -1.50
C ILE A 14 0.68 10.18 -1.47
N SER A 15 1.64 10.63 -0.66
CA SER A 15 2.92 9.93 -0.50
C SER A 15 2.74 8.53 0.09
N ILE A 16 1.89 8.38 1.11
CA ILE A 16 1.55 7.07 1.69
C ILE A 16 0.85 6.17 0.66
N LEU A 17 -0.07 6.73 -0.13
CA LEU A 17 -0.78 5.99 -1.19
C LEU A 17 0.21 5.45 -2.22
N SER A 18 1.11 6.30 -2.71
CA SER A 18 2.16 5.94 -3.67
C SER A 18 3.09 4.86 -3.12
N PHE A 19 3.58 5.04 -1.89
CA PHE A 19 4.42 4.08 -1.19
C PHE A 19 3.71 2.72 -1.06
N SER A 20 2.45 2.72 -0.60
CA SER A 20 1.67 1.49 -0.39
C SER A 20 1.46 0.73 -1.70
N ASN A 21 1.13 1.43 -2.80
CA ASN A 21 1.00 0.81 -4.13
C ASN A 21 2.30 0.13 -4.56
N ARG A 22 3.45 0.81 -4.39
CA ARG A 22 4.76 0.23 -4.72
C ARG A 22 5.06 -1.00 -3.86
N SER A 23 4.78 -0.94 -2.57
CA SER A 23 5.03 -2.06 -1.66
C SER A 23 4.19 -3.29 -1.98
N ILE A 24 2.91 -3.13 -2.35
CA ILE A 24 2.06 -4.24 -2.81
C ILE A 24 2.71 -4.93 -4.02
N GLY A 25 3.03 -4.15 -5.06
CA GLY A 25 3.63 -4.70 -6.28
C GLY A 25 4.99 -5.36 -6.05
N LEU A 26 5.78 -4.86 -5.09
CA LEU A 26 7.04 -5.51 -4.69
C LEU A 26 6.81 -6.91 -4.10
N TRP A 27 5.88 -7.05 -3.16
CA TRP A 27 5.58 -8.34 -2.54
C TRP A 27 4.94 -9.33 -3.51
N ASP A 28 4.04 -8.86 -4.38
CA ASP A 28 3.43 -9.68 -5.43
C ASP A 28 4.49 -10.21 -6.40
N ASN A 29 5.40 -9.34 -6.86
CA ASN A 29 6.45 -9.74 -7.79
C ASN A 29 7.47 -10.69 -7.15
N GLN A 30 7.85 -10.44 -5.89
CA GLN A 30 8.72 -11.36 -5.15
C GLN A 30 8.08 -12.74 -5.02
N ARG A 31 6.82 -12.81 -4.61
CA ARG A 31 6.07 -14.06 -4.49
C ARG A 31 5.98 -14.78 -5.84
N TYR A 32 5.66 -14.06 -6.91
CA TYR A 32 5.63 -14.63 -8.26
C TYR A 32 6.98 -15.23 -8.67
N LYS A 33 8.08 -14.51 -8.45
CA LYS A 33 9.44 -15.00 -8.76
C LYS A 33 9.79 -16.25 -7.96
N GLU A 34 9.47 -16.28 -6.67
CA GLU A 34 9.71 -17.46 -5.83
C GLU A 34 8.88 -18.67 -6.27
N CYS A 35 7.59 -18.47 -6.56
CA CYS A 35 6.74 -19.53 -7.12
C CYS A 35 7.24 -20.01 -8.48
N LYS A 36 7.70 -19.12 -9.36
CA LYS A 36 8.24 -19.49 -10.66
C LYS A 36 9.54 -20.28 -10.54
N LYS A 37 10.43 -19.89 -9.62
CA LYS A 37 11.73 -20.54 -9.40
C LYS A 37 11.59 -21.90 -8.72
N ASN A 38 10.74 -21.99 -7.70
CA ASN A 38 10.65 -23.17 -6.83
C ASN A 38 9.43 -24.06 -7.12
N LYS A 39 8.52 -23.67 -8.03
CA LYS A 39 7.28 -24.38 -8.43
C LYS A 39 6.51 -24.98 -7.25
N ASN A 40 6.87 -26.19 -6.81
CA ASN A 40 6.20 -26.98 -5.78
C ASN A 40 6.96 -27.01 -4.43
N LYS A 41 8.08 -26.29 -4.31
CA LYS A 41 8.94 -26.26 -3.11
C LYS A 41 9.01 -24.88 -2.46
N VAL A 42 8.01 -24.03 -2.70
CA VAL A 42 7.94 -22.73 -2.03
C VAL A 42 7.57 -22.94 -0.57
N SER A 43 8.33 -22.31 0.33
CA SER A 43 8.01 -22.34 1.76
C SER A 43 6.64 -21.71 2.03
N ILE A 44 5.80 -22.41 2.80
CA ILE A 44 4.50 -21.90 3.26
C ILE A 44 4.68 -20.64 4.12
N ASP A 45 5.72 -20.61 4.98
CA ASP A 45 6.01 -19.44 5.82
C ASP A 45 6.31 -18.20 4.97
N TYR A 46 7.03 -18.38 3.85
CA TYR A 46 7.28 -17.32 2.91
C TYR A 46 5.98 -16.82 2.26
N LEU A 47 5.12 -17.73 1.80
CA LEU A 47 3.82 -17.38 1.21
C LEU A 47 2.97 -16.60 2.21
N TYR A 48 2.87 -17.07 3.45
CA TYR A 48 2.11 -16.40 4.51
C TYR A 48 2.67 -15.01 4.83
N LYS A 49 4.00 -14.88 4.93
CA LYS A 49 4.65 -13.58 5.17
C LYS A 49 4.40 -12.60 4.03
N SER A 50 4.51 -13.05 2.78
CA SER A 50 4.26 -12.22 1.60
C SER A 50 2.81 -11.75 1.54
N GLU A 51 1.85 -12.62 1.86
CA GLU A 51 0.43 -12.29 1.88
C GLU A 51 0.09 -11.30 3.00
N LYS A 52 0.61 -11.55 4.21
CA LYS A 52 0.46 -10.64 5.35
C LYS A 52 0.97 -9.23 5.03
N ASN A 53 2.13 -9.14 4.37
CA ASN A 53 2.68 -7.84 3.98
C ASN A 53 1.84 -7.16 2.89
N THR A 54 1.43 -7.90 1.86
CA THR A 54 0.55 -7.39 0.80
C THR A 54 -0.73 -6.81 1.39
N ARG A 55 -1.38 -7.55 2.30
CA ARG A 55 -2.58 -7.11 3.01
C ARG A 55 -2.36 -5.85 3.84
N LYS A 56 -1.26 -5.77 4.59
CA LYS A 56 -0.89 -4.57 5.37
C LYS A 56 -0.85 -3.32 4.49
N TYR A 57 -0.23 -3.39 3.31
CA TYR A 57 -0.13 -2.25 2.41
C TYR A 57 -1.45 -1.96 1.68
N LEU A 58 -2.29 -2.96 1.41
CA LEU A 58 -3.65 -2.75 0.92
C LEU A 58 -4.50 -1.95 1.92
N GLU A 59 -4.42 -2.28 3.20
CA GLU A 59 -5.12 -1.53 4.25
C GLU A 59 -4.61 -0.09 4.39
N LEU A 60 -3.29 0.11 4.30
CA LEU A 60 -2.70 1.45 4.30
C LEU A 60 -3.14 2.27 3.09
N ARG A 61 -3.14 1.67 1.89
CA ARG A 61 -3.61 2.27 0.64
C ARG A 61 -5.07 2.72 0.76
N ALA A 62 -5.94 1.85 1.28
CA ALA A 62 -7.36 2.16 1.46
C ALA A 62 -7.58 3.32 2.46
N LYS A 63 -6.88 3.30 3.59
CA LYS A 63 -6.92 4.38 4.59
C LYS A 63 -6.45 5.72 4.01
N ALA A 64 -5.34 5.72 3.26
CA ALA A 64 -4.81 6.91 2.61
C ALA A 64 -5.79 7.47 1.58
N LYS A 65 -6.36 6.62 0.72
CA LYS A 65 -7.36 7.02 -0.28
C LYS A 65 -8.60 7.67 0.36
N ASN A 66 -9.17 7.04 1.39
CA ASN A 66 -10.32 7.60 2.12
C ASN A 66 -10.01 8.99 2.71
N LYS A 67 -8.82 9.17 3.29
CA LYS A 67 -8.39 10.47 3.82
C LYS A 67 -8.19 11.52 2.72
N ILE A 68 -7.62 11.14 1.58
CA ILE A 68 -7.47 12.01 0.41
C ILE A 68 -8.85 12.52 -0.04
N ASP A 69 -9.82 11.62 -0.19
CA ASP A 69 -11.16 11.98 -0.67
C ASP A 69 -11.85 12.98 0.27
N LYS A 70 -11.74 12.77 1.59
CA LYS A 70 -12.24 13.71 2.60
C LYS A 70 -11.52 15.06 2.56
N LEU A 71 -10.19 15.07 2.40
CA LEU A 71 -9.41 16.30 2.35
C LEU A 71 -9.76 17.13 1.11
N ILE A 72 -9.84 16.49 -0.06
CA ILE A 72 -10.24 17.14 -1.31
C ILE A 72 -11.64 17.73 -1.17
N TYR A 73 -12.62 16.94 -0.69
CA TYR A 73 -13.99 17.44 -0.49
C TYR A 73 -14.04 18.66 0.45
N SER A 74 -13.17 18.70 1.46
CA SER A 74 -13.10 19.83 2.41
C SER A 74 -12.35 21.07 1.90
N LEU A 75 -11.65 20.95 0.76
CA LEU A 75 -10.86 22.00 0.13
C LEU A 75 -11.61 22.66 -1.06
N LEU A 76 -12.59 21.96 -1.61
CA LEU A 76 -13.60 22.49 -2.53
C LEU A 76 -14.62 23.33 -1.75
#